data_AF-A0A8C2UI53-F1
#
_entry.id   AF-A0A8C2UI53-F1
#
_cell.length_a   1.000
_cell.length_b   1.000
_cell.length_c   1.000
_cell.angle_alpha   90.00
_cell.angle_beta   90.00
_cell.angle_gamma   90.00
#
_symmetry.space_group_name_H-M   'P 1'
#
loop_
_entity.id
_entity.type
_entity.pdbx_description
1 polymer ?
#
loop_
_entity_poly.entity_id
_entity_poly.type
_entity_poly.pdbx_seq_one_letter_code
_entity_poly.pdbx_strand_id
1 'polypeptide(L)'
;MEFSSGTDEPASAEVVSIANALSLPAESYGNDPDIEMAWAMRAMQHAEVYYKLISSVDPQFLKLTKVDDQIYSEFRECFEKLKIDVLDPEELKSDSAKEKWRPFCLKFGRIVEDYNYGTLLRLDCSQGHTEENTIF
;
A
#
# COMPACT_ATOMS: atom_id res chain seq x y z
N MET A 1 15.56 -49.92 8.54
CA MET A 1 14.54 -48.88 8.77
C MET A 1 15.15 -47.59 8.29
N GLU A 2 14.90 -47.24 7.03
CA GLU A 2 15.41 -46.01 6.42
C GLU A 2 14.34 -44.94 6.53
N PHE A 3 14.71 -43.79 7.08
CA PHE A 3 13.86 -42.62 7.26
C PHE A 3 13.97 -41.77 5.99
N SER A 4 13.01 -41.95 5.07
CA SER A 4 12.99 -41.22 3.81
C SER A 4 12.41 -39.82 3.96
N SER A 5 13.26 -38.86 3.62
CA SER A 5 13.01 -37.68 2.78
C SER A 5 11.93 -36.69 3.22
N GLY A 6 12.41 -35.55 3.72
CA GLY A 6 11.72 -34.29 3.48
C GLY A 6 11.63 -34.01 1.98
N THR A 7 10.55 -33.38 1.55
CA THR A 7 10.46 -32.72 0.24
C THR A 7 9.47 -31.55 0.36
N ASP A 8 10.03 -30.35 0.18
CA ASP A 8 9.46 -29.08 -0.29
C ASP A 8 7.95 -28.84 -0.18
N GLU A 9 7.62 -27.84 0.65
CA GLU A 9 6.40 -27.02 0.51
C GLU A 9 6.34 -26.38 -0.90
N PRO A 10 5.19 -26.40 -1.60
CA PRO A 10 5.03 -25.78 -2.92
C PRO A 10 4.79 -24.26 -2.83
N ALA A 11 5.47 -23.56 -1.92
CA ALA A 11 5.23 -22.14 -1.67
C ALA A 11 5.79 -21.20 -2.76
N SER A 12 6.49 -21.73 -3.78
CA SER A 12 7.33 -20.93 -4.71
C SER A 12 6.70 -20.69 -6.09
N ALA A 13 5.85 -21.58 -6.60
CA ALA A 13 5.27 -21.43 -7.94
C ALA A 13 4.01 -20.55 -7.96
N GLU A 14 3.14 -20.69 -6.94
CA GLU A 14 1.90 -19.89 -6.84
C GLU A 14 2.19 -18.42 -6.51
N VAL A 15 3.16 -18.14 -5.62
CA VAL A 15 3.58 -16.77 -5.28
C VAL A 15 4.20 -16.01 -6.47
N VAL A 16 4.89 -16.71 -7.38
CA VAL A 16 5.46 -16.11 -8.60
C VAL A 16 4.37 -15.81 -9.63
N SER A 17 3.36 -16.68 -9.74
CA SER A 17 2.18 -16.45 -10.59
C SER A 17 1.38 -15.23 -10.14
N ILE A 18 1.16 -15.10 -8.82
CA ILE A 18 0.46 -13.95 -8.23
C ILE A 18 1.29 -12.66 -8.36
N ALA A 19 2.62 -12.72 -8.28
CA ALA A 19 3.46 -11.54 -8.48
C ALA A 19 3.35 -10.95 -9.87
N ASN A 20 3.36 -11.80 -10.88
CA ASN A 20 3.20 -11.40 -12.27
C ASN A 20 1.76 -10.92 -12.56
N ALA A 21 0.77 -11.47 -11.85
CA ALA A 21 -0.63 -11.08 -11.93
C ALA A 21 -0.97 -9.76 -11.21
N LEU A 22 -0.02 -9.07 -10.59
CA LEU A 22 -0.29 -7.76 -9.95
C LEU A 22 0.58 -6.63 -10.53
N SER A 23 1.44 -6.95 -11.51
CA SER A 23 2.25 -5.98 -12.26
C SER A 23 1.60 -5.48 -13.55
N LEU A 24 0.43 -6.01 -13.94
CA LEU A 24 -0.33 -5.50 -15.09
C LEU A 24 -1.27 -4.36 -14.64
N PRO A 25 -1.61 -3.42 -15.53
CA PRO A 25 -2.53 -2.33 -15.20
C PRO A 25 -3.89 -2.88 -14.76
N ALA A 26 -4.47 -2.27 -13.73
CA ALA A 26 -5.73 -2.69 -13.09
C ALA A 26 -6.90 -2.91 -14.07
N GLU A 27 -6.90 -2.21 -15.21
CA GLU A 27 -7.87 -2.36 -16.30
C GLU A 27 -7.85 -3.74 -16.99
N SER A 28 -6.77 -4.51 -16.81
CA SER A 28 -6.60 -5.86 -17.40
C SER A 28 -7.25 -6.95 -16.56
N TYR A 29 -7.55 -6.64 -15.30
CA TYR A 29 -8.17 -7.56 -14.37
C TYR A 29 -9.65 -7.18 -14.30
N GLY A 30 -10.52 -8.08 -14.75
CA GLY A 30 -11.94 -7.99 -14.38
C GLY A 30 -12.08 -8.03 -12.86
N ASN A 31 -13.26 -7.74 -12.32
CA ASN A 31 -13.58 -7.95 -10.89
C ASN A 31 -13.54 -9.46 -10.56
N ASP A 32 -12.35 -10.04 -10.58
CA ASP A 32 -12.06 -11.43 -10.29
C ASP A 32 -11.76 -11.54 -8.79
N PRO A 33 -12.55 -12.33 -8.06
CA PRO A 33 -12.42 -12.43 -6.60
C PRO A 33 -11.06 -12.99 -6.16
N ASP A 34 -10.40 -13.82 -6.98
CA ASP A 34 -9.09 -14.36 -6.65
C ASP A 34 -8.00 -13.29 -6.75
N ILE A 35 -8.15 -12.33 -7.67
CA ILE A 35 -7.25 -11.18 -7.83
C ILE A 35 -7.46 -10.16 -6.72
N GLU A 36 -8.72 -9.89 -6.35
CA GLU A 36 -9.03 -9.03 -5.20
C GLU A 36 -8.47 -9.61 -3.90
N MET A 37 -8.60 -10.93 -3.69
CA MET A 37 -8.01 -11.63 -2.54
C MET A 37 -6.47 -11.52 -2.55
N ALA A 38 -5.84 -11.68 -3.71
CA ALA A 38 -4.39 -11.53 -3.85
C ALA A 38 -3.92 -10.10 -3.50
N TRP A 39 -4.64 -9.07 -3.96
CA TRP A 39 -4.36 -7.68 -3.57
C TRP A 39 -4.54 -7.46 -2.08
N ALA A 40 -5.64 -7.95 -1.49
CA ALA A 40 -5.89 -7.82 -0.05
C ALA A 40 -4.77 -8.47 0.78
N MET A 41 -4.36 -9.69 0.42
CA MET A 41 -3.24 -10.38 1.09
C MET A 41 -1.93 -9.60 0.99
N ARG A 42 -1.60 -9.06 -0.19
CA ARG A 42 -0.38 -8.26 -0.36
C ARG A 42 -0.42 -6.94 0.39
N ALA A 43 -1.55 -6.26 0.37
CA ALA A 43 -1.71 -4.98 1.06
C ALA A 43 -1.61 -5.18 2.58
N MET A 44 -2.15 -6.27 3.12
CA MET A 44 -1.98 -6.69 4.51
C MET A 44 -0.52 -7.01 4.87
N GLN A 45 0.18 -7.80 4.04
CA GLN A 45 1.59 -8.10 4.26
C GLN A 45 2.45 -6.83 4.27
N HIS A 46 2.19 -5.92 3.32
CA HIS A 46 2.85 -4.61 3.28
C HIS A 46 2.57 -3.80 4.54
N ALA A 47 1.31 -3.75 5.00
CA ALA A 47 0.91 -3.06 6.22
C ALA A 47 1.60 -3.60 7.47
N GLU A 48 1.75 -4.93 7.59
CA GLU A 48 2.47 -5.54 8.71
C GLU A 48 3.96 -5.21 8.71
N VAL A 49 4.62 -5.29 7.54
CA VAL A 49 6.03 -4.94 7.40
C VAL A 49 6.25 -3.46 7.73
N TYR A 50 5.41 -2.59 7.18
CA TYR A 50 5.44 -1.16 7.46
C TYR A 50 5.23 -0.87 8.95
N TYR A 51 4.25 -1.51 9.59
CA TYR A 51 3.99 -1.34 11.01
C TYR A 51 5.17 -1.78 11.88
N LYS A 52 5.81 -2.91 11.56
CA LYS A 52 7.04 -3.36 12.23
C LYS A 52 8.17 -2.35 12.06
N LEU A 53 8.33 -1.79 10.86
CA LEU A 53 9.37 -0.82 10.56
C LEU A 53 9.21 0.44 11.42
N ILE A 54 8.04 1.10 11.38
CA ILE A 54 7.80 2.35 12.12
C ILE A 54 7.74 2.18 13.65
N SER A 55 7.53 0.96 14.15
CA SER A 55 7.52 0.65 15.59
C SER A 55 8.88 0.20 16.12
N SER A 56 9.80 -0.22 15.26
CA SER A 56 11.12 -0.73 15.65
C SER A 56 12.23 0.31 15.55
N VAL A 57 12.05 1.37 14.76
CA VAL A 57 13.02 2.46 14.60
C VAL A 57 12.37 3.81 14.81
N ASP A 58 13.18 4.82 15.15
CA ASP A 58 12.70 6.20 15.21
C ASP A 58 12.29 6.67 13.80
N PRO A 59 11.00 7.02 13.59
CA PRO A 59 10.48 7.39 12.29
C PRO A 59 11.12 8.67 11.73
N GLN A 60 11.77 9.50 12.54
CA GLN A 60 12.45 10.71 12.06
C GLN A 60 13.58 10.40 11.07
N PHE A 61 14.23 9.24 11.21
CA PHE A 61 15.33 8.81 10.34
C PHE A 61 14.88 7.88 9.22
N LEU A 62 13.59 7.53 9.19
CA LEU A 62 13.04 6.64 8.20
C LEU A 62 12.81 7.39 6.89
N LYS A 63 13.40 6.89 5.79
CA LYS A 63 13.12 7.35 4.43
C LYS A 63 12.43 6.23 3.67
N LEU A 64 11.22 6.50 3.18
CA LEU A 64 10.40 5.56 2.43
C LEU A 64 10.73 5.63 0.94
N THR A 65 11.08 6.82 0.45
CA THR A 65 11.50 7.04 -0.93
C THR A 65 12.70 7.98 -0.99
N LYS A 66 13.34 8.06 -2.16
CA LYS A 66 14.42 9.02 -2.42
C LYS A 66 13.95 10.49 -2.48
N VAL A 67 12.64 10.71 -2.54
CA VAL A 67 12.03 12.03 -2.79
C VAL A 67 10.99 12.39 -1.72
N ASP A 68 11.08 11.82 -0.52
CA ASP A 68 10.11 12.03 0.57
C ASP A 68 9.87 13.51 0.88
N ASP A 69 10.94 14.31 0.90
CA ASP A 69 10.84 15.73 1.22
C ASP A 69 10.05 16.48 0.13
N GLN A 70 10.23 16.11 -1.14
CA GLN A 70 9.47 16.67 -2.27
C GLN A 70 8.00 16.23 -2.22
N ILE A 71 7.74 14.94 -1.95
CA ILE A 71 6.38 14.41 -1.79
C ILE A 71 5.66 15.18 -0.68
N TYR A 72 6.32 15.36 0.47
CA TYR A 72 5.74 16.07 1.61
C TYR A 72 5.45 17.54 1.29
N SER A 73 6.38 18.26 0.65
CA SER A 73 6.16 19.66 0.26
C SER A 73 4.95 19.79 -0.68
N GLU A 74 4.90 19.01 -1.76
CA GLU A 74 3.79 19.03 -2.72
C GLU A 74 2.47 18.60 -2.07
N PHE A 75 2.51 17.64 -1.14
CA PHE A 75 1.35 17.21 -0.37
C PHE A 75 0.80 18.35 0.48
N ARG A 76 1.66 19.08 1.20
CA ARG A 76 1.22 20.23 2.02
C ARG A 76 0.73 21.41 1.19
N GLU A 77 1.24 21.59 -0.03
CA GLU A 77 0.71 22.59 -0.96
C GLU A 77 -0.66 22.19 -1.53
N CYS A 78 -0.84 20.92 -1.90
CA CYS A 78 -2.09 20.43 -2.50
C CYS A 78 -3.20 20.20 -1.46
N PHE A 79 -2.82 19.81 -0.24
CA PHE A 79 -3.70 19.37 0.84
C PHE A 79 -3.41 20.10 2.16
N GLU A 80 -3.24 21.42 2.10
CA GLU A 80 -2.86 22.26 3.25
C GLU A 80 -3.71 22.04 4.51
N LYS A 81 -5.01 21.84 4.32
CA LYS A 81 -6.01 21.69 5.39
C LYS A 81 -6.26 20.25 5.81
N LEU A 82 -5.69 19.28 5.10
CA LEU A 82 -5.92 17.87 5.40
C LEU A 82 -5.24 17.53 6.73
N LYS A 83 -6.03 16.93 7.62
CA LYS A 83 -5.55 16.41 8.89
C LYS A 83 -4.86 15.07 8.64
N ILE A 84 -3.72 14.86 9.30
CA ILE A 84 -2.88 13.65 9.11
C ILE A 84 -2.89 12.73 10.34
N ASP A 85 -3.44 13.19 11.45
CA ASP A 85 -3.60 12.44 12.70
C ASP A 85 -4.80 11.50 12.59
N VAL A 86 -5.95 12.05 12.20
CA VAL A 86 -7.20 11.32 11.94
C VAL A 86 -7.77 11.77 10.60
N LEU A 87 -7.82 10.85 9.65
CA LEU A 87 -8.30 11.06 8.29
C LEU A 87 -9.80 10.77 8.19
N ASP A 88 -10.50 11.64 7.47
CA ASP A 88 -11.88 11.38 7.06
C ASP A 88 -11.87 10.57 5.74
N PRO A 89 -12.47 9.37 5.70
CA PRO A 89 -12.59 8.58 4.47
C PRO A 89 -13.21 9.35 3.30
N GLU A 90 -14.10 10.31 3.55
CA GLU A 90 -14.74 11.11 2.50
C GLU A 90 -13.75 12.08 1.82
N GLU A 91 -12.73 12.56 2.55
CA GLU A 91 -11.65 13.38 2.00
C GLU A 91 -10.67 12.58 1.13
N LEU A 92 -10.84 11.25 1.07
CA LEU A 92 -10.02 10.33 0.29
C LEU A 92 -10.83 9.65 -0.83
N LYS A 93 -12.08 9.27 -0.55
CA LYS A 93 -12.91 8.43 -1.44
C LYS A 93 -13.97 9.17 -2.24
N SER A 94 -14.35 10.39 -1.85
CA SER A 94 -15.32 11.18 -2.62
C SER A 94 -14.80 11.49 -4.03
N ASP A 95 -15.70 11.74 -4.98
CA ASP A 95 -15.29 12.03 -6.37
C ASP A 95 -14.42 13.28 -6.45
N SER A 96 -14.76 14.32 -5.71
CA SER A 96 -13.97 15.55 -5.59
C SER A 96 -12.59 15.30 -4.99
N ALA A 97 -12.49 14.43 -3.97
CA ALA A 97 -11.20 14.01 -3.42
C ALA A 97 -10.36 13.28 -4.48
N LYS A 98 -10.95 12.30 -5.17
CA LYS A 98 -10.26 11.54 -6.23
C LYS A 98 -9.76 12.44 -7.36
N GLU A 99 -10.52 13.47 -7.74
CA GLU A 99 -10.09 14.47 -8.72
C GLU A 99 -8.86 15.29 -8.27
N LYS A 100 -8.66 15.47 -6.96
CA LYS A 100 -7.45 16.10 -6.39
C LYS A 100 -6.28 15.13 -6.21
N TRP A 101 -6.56 13.90 -5.76
CA TRP A 101 -5.53 12.89 -5.51
C TRP A 101 -4.90 12.36 -6.79
N ARG A 102 -5.67 12.16 -7.86
CA ARG A 102 -5.16 11.68 -9.15
C ARG A 102 -4.00 12.53 -9.72
N PRO A 103 -4.14 13.86 -9.91
CA PRO A 103 -3.04 14.67 -10.44
C PRO A 103 -1.83 14.71 -9.49
N PHE A 104 -2.06 14.69 -8.16
CA PHE A 104 -0.99 14.59 -7.19
C PHE A 104 -0.16 13.29 -7.37
N CYS A 105 -0.81 12.13 -7.42
CA CYS A 105 -0.11 10.86 -7.62
C CYS A 105 0.60 10.79 -8.98
N LEU A 106 -0.03 11.30 -10.04
CA LEU A 106 0.55 11.30 -11.39
C LEU A 106 1.82 12.16 -11.51
N LYS A 107 1.99 13.22 -10.69
CA LYS A 107 3.25 14.00 -10.64
C LYS A 107 4.45 13.10 -10.32
N PHE A 108 4.24 12.06 -9.52
CA PHE A 108 5.29 11.15 -9.08
C PHE A 108 5.39 9.86 -9.92
N GLY A 109 4.51 9.64 -10.90
CA GLY A 109 4.47 8.38 -11.66
C GLY A 109 5.70 8.09 -12.54
N ARG A 110 6.61 9.05 -12.72
CA ARG A 110 7.92 8.86 -13.38
C ARG A 110 9.10 8.83 -12.40
N ILE A 111 8.83 9.09 -11.12
CA ILE A 111 9.84 9.27 -10.07
C ILE A 111 9.78 8.11 -9.08
N VAL A 112 8.55 7.71 -8.71
CA VAL A 112 8.25 6.58 -7.86
C VAL A 112 7.79 5.44 -8.77
N GLU A 113 8.57 4.36 -8.83
CA GLU A 113 8.32 3.22 -9.72
C GLU A 113 6.92 2.62 -9.50
N ASP A 114 6.56 2.42 -8.23
CA ASP A 114 5.32 1.76 -7.81
C ASP A 114 4.28 2.74 -7.26
N TYR A 115 4.14 3.92 -7.88
CA TYR A 115 3.25 4.99 -7.38
C TYR A 115 1.76 4.60 -7.27
N ASN A 116 1.34 3.56 -7.99
CA ASN A 116 -0.02 3.03 -8.04
C ASN A 116 -0.17 1.69 -7.30
N TYR A 117 0.82 1.30 -6.51
CA TYR A 117 0.76 0.07 -5.73
C TYR A 117 -0.27 0.20 -4.61
N GLY A 118 -1.20 -0.77 -4.54
CA GLY A 118 -2.26 -0.79 -3.54
C GLY A 118 -1.72 -1.09 -2.15
N THR A 119 -1.80 -0.13 -1.25
CA THR A 119 -1.40 -0.26 0.16
C THR A 119 -2.57 0.05 1.08
N LEU A 120 -2.60 -0.57 2.25
CA LEU A 120 -3.55 -0.20 3.30
C LEU A 120 -3.07 1.07 4.02
N LEU A 121 -4.00 1.99 4.23
CA LEU A 121 -3.78 3.22 4.98
C LEU A 121 -4.61 3.20 6.27
N ARG A 122 -3.99 3.60 7.38
CA ARG A 122 -4.68 3.80 8.66
C ARG A 122 -5.36 5.17 8.69
N LEU A 123 -6.61 5.20 9.11
CA LEU A 123 -7.38 6.44 9.27
C LEU A 123 -6.89 7.24 10.47
N ASP A 124 -6.71 6.57 11.61
CA ASP A 124 -6.09 7.11 12.81
C ASP A 124 -4.69 6.52 12.98
N CYS A 125 -3.68 7.39 12.98
CA CYS A 125 -2.28 6.97 13.07
C CYS A 125 -1.91 6.37 14.44
N SER A 126 -2.68 6.69 15.50
CA SER A 126 -2.47 6.20 16.86
C SER A 126 -2.99 4.77 17.07
N GLN A 127 -3.83 4.29 16.16
CA GLN A 127 -4.45 2.97 16.23
C GLN A 127 -3.75 1.96 15.30
N GLY A 128 -4.06 0.67 15.49
CA GLY A 128 -3.55 -0.42 14.65
C GLY A 128 -4.27 -0.52 13.31
N HIS A 129 -3.84 -1.48 12.47
CA HIS A 129 -4.64 -1.88 11.31
C HIS A 129 -5.80 -2.76 11.79
N THR A 130 -7.00 -2.20 11.82
CA THR A 130 -8.26 -2.89 12.10
C THR A 130 -9.24 -2.64 10.97
N GLU A 131 -10.31 -3.43 10.86
CA GLU A 131 -11.33 -3.26 9.81
C GLU A 131 -11.93 -1.84 9.78
N GLU A 132 -12.17 -1.26 10.97
CA GLU A 132 -12.75 0.07 11.13
C GLU A 132 -11.74 1.22 10.94
N ASN A 133 -10.44 0.96 11.13
CA ASN A 133 -9.39 1.98 11.07
C ASN A 133 -8.55 1.91 9.78
N THR A 134 -8.93 1.06 8.81
CA THR A 134 -8.11 0.80 7.63
C THR A 134 -8.89 0.99 6.35
N ILE A 135 -8.28 1.65 5.37
CA ILE A 135 -8.85 1.78 4.03
C ILE A 135 -7.85 1.33 2.95
N PHE A 136 -8.43 0.84 1.85
CA PHE A 136 -7.79 0.73 0.54
C PHE A 136 -8.20 1.94 -0.31
#